data_AF-A0A522DTK5-F1
#
_entry.id   AF-A0A522DTK5-F1
#
_cell.length_a   1.000
_cell.length_b   1.000
_cell.length_c   1.000
_cell.angle_alpha   90.00
_cell.angle_beta   90.00
_cell.angle_gamma   90.00
#
_symmetry.space_group_name_H-M   'P 1'
#
loop_
_entity.id
_entity.type
_entity.pdbx_description
1 polymer ?
#
loop_
_entity_poly.entity_id
_entity_poly.type
_entity_poly.pdbx_seq_one_letter_code
_entity_poly.pdbx_strand_id
1 'polypeptide(L)'
;MRIMMDLAFNERTALRLLNWLARENAVILREQPGLPLLYESGVRYEREVGEVWSDYLNVLMKGHEDCDALSAARAGELMAKGWRALQPGDGGYRLARRLRPRHIYAEVFLRTATPRGRPGLYHCLVTYRVGGRSFEDDPSARLGMNDTPRPQLQSADNGQWVEV
;
A
#
# COMPACT_ATOMS: atom_id res chain seq x y z
N MET A 1 3.74 13.08 -15.88
CA MET A 1 3.09 14.35 -15.51
C MET A 1 3.13 14.47 -14.00
N ARG A 2 3.51 15.61 -13.42
CA ARG A 2 3.55 15.82 -11.96
C ARG A 2 2.49 16.85 -11.56
N ILE A 3 1.60 16.47 -10.66
CA ILE A 3 0.61 17.34 -10.03
C ILE A 3 0.89 17.30 -8.52
N MET A 4 0.95 18.45 -7.87
CA MET A 4 1.17 18.57 -6.42
C MET A 4 -0.10 19.11 -5.77
N MET A 5 -0.52 18.50 -4.67
CA MET A 5 -1.68 18.92 -3.89
C MET A 5 -1.23 19.19 -2.46
N ASP A 6 -1.51 20.38 -1.95
CA ASP A 6 -1.29 20.73 -0.55
C ASP A 6 -2.64 20.71 0.18
N LEU A 7 -2.76 19.82 1.16
CA LEU A 7 -4.00 19.57 1.89
C LEU A 7 -3.70 19.46 3.38
N ALA A 8 -4.56 20.06 4.20
CA ALA A 8 -4.54 19.76 5.63
C ALA A 8 -4.82 18.27 5.86
N PHE A 9 -4.01 17.61 6.68
CA PHE A 9 -4.16 16.17 6.91
C PHE A 9 -5.55 15.84 7.45
N ASN A 10 -6.24 14.96 6.73
CA ASN A 10 -7.53 14.42 7.10
C ASN A 10 -7.57 12.97 6.64
N GLU A 11 -7.68 12.04 7.59
CA GLU A 11 -7.68 10.60 7.32
C GLU A 11 -8.70 10.18 6.26
N ARG A 12 -9.92 10.74 6.30
CA ARG A 12 -10.95 10.44 5.29
C ARG A 12 -10.54 10.91 3.90
N THR A 13 -9.95 12.10 3.80
CA THR A 13 -9.46 12.64 2.52
C THR A 13 -8.28 11.82 1.99
N ALA A 14 -7.31 11.50 2.85
CA ALA A 14 -6.17 10.66 2.49
C ALA A 14 -6.63 9.30 1.97
N LEU A 15 -7.54 8.62 2.69
CA LEU A 15 -8.11 7.35 2.25
C LEU A 15 -8.87 7.46 0.92
N ARG A 16 -9.60 8.56 0.68
CA ARG A 16 -10.27 8.77 -0.60
C ARG A 16 -9.28 8.88 -1.75
N LEU A 17 -8.17 9.59 -1.54
CA LEU A 17 -7.12 9.77 -2.55
C LEU A 17 -6.35 8.47 -2.79
N LEU A 18 -5.97 7.74 -1.74
CA LEU A 18 -5.31 6.43 -1.87
C LEU A 18 -6.18 5.41 -2.58
N ASN A 19 -7.48 5.37 -2.28
CA ASN A 19 -8.42 4.50 -3.00
C ASN A 19 -8.74 4.99 -4.42
N TRP A 20 -8.56 6.28 -4.73
CA TRP A 20 -8.57 6.75 -6.12
C TRP A 20 -7.33 6.24 -6.85
N LEU A 21 -6.14 6.41 -6.27
CA LEU A 21 -4.88 5.92 -6.82
C LEU A 21 -4.90 4.40 -7.05
N ALA A 22 -5.47 3.62 -6.11
CA ALA A 22 -5.66 2.18 -6.29
C ALA A 22 -6.51 1.83 -7.53
N ARG A 23 -7.54 2.63 -7.84
CA ARG A 23 -8.37 2.43 -9.04
C ARG A 23 -7.60 2.80 -10.30
N GLU A 24 -6.81 3.86 -10.28
CA GLU A 24 -5.93 4.22 -11.41
C GLU A 24 -4.88 3.14 -11.67
N ASN A 25 -4.26 2.59 -10.60
CA ASN A 25 -3.35 1.46 -10.69
C ASN A 25 -4.04 0.23 -11.31
N ALA A 26 -5.30 -0.01 -10.98
CA ALA A 26 -6.08 -1.08 -11.60
C ALA A 26 -6.33 -0.85 -13.10
N VAL A 27 -6.51 0.40 -13.53
CA VAL A 27 -6.64 0.76 -14.96
C VAL A 27 -5.32 0.48 -15.67
N ILE A 28 -4.20 0.98 -15.16
CA ILE A 28 -2.85 0.75 -15.71
C ILE A 28 -2.59 -0.74 -15.91
N LEU A 29 -2.86 -1.57 -14.90
CA LEU A 29 -2.62 -3.02 -14.92
C LEU A 29 -3.53 -3.80 -15.89
N ARG A 30 -4.70 -3.25 -16.21
CA ARG A 30 -5.61 -3.81 -17.23
C ARG A 30 -5.13 -3.44 -18.64
N GLU A 31 -4.69 -2.21 -18.82
CA GLU A 31 -4.16 -1.71 -20.11
C GLU A 31 -2.79 -2.32 -20.46
N GLN A 32 -1.97 -2.62 -19.45
CA GLN A 32 -0.66 -3.21 -19.62
C GLN A 32 -0.58 -4.58 -18.92
N PRO A 33 -1.17 -5.64 -19.52
CA PRO A 33 -1.35 -6.89 -18.82
C PRO A 33 -0.06 -7.64 -18.48
N GLY A 34 1.06 -7.30 -19.14
CA GLY A 34 2.37 -7.91 -18.95
C GLY A 34 3.25 -7.26 -17.88
N LEU A 35 2.79 -6.20 -17.21
CA LEU A 35 3.53 -5.64 -16.07
C LEU A 35 3.62 -6.68 -14.93
N PRO A 36 4.77 -6.76 -14.24
CA PRO A 36 4.92 -7.64 -13.10
C PRO A 36 4.02 -7.21 -11.94
N LEU A 37 3.60 -8.19 -11.15
CA LEU A 37 2.90 -7.93 -9.89
C LEU A 37 3.88 -7.46 -8.80
N LEU A 38 3.39 -6.72 -7.82
CA LEU A 38 4.15 -6.04 -6.78
C LEU A 38 5.09 -6.98 -6.03
N TYR A 39 4.60 -8.16 -5.67
CA TYR A 39 5.43 -9.15 -4.96
C TYR A 39 6.39 -9.93 -5.87
N GLU A 40 6.27 -9.77 -7.19
CA GLU A 40 7.11 -10.41 -8.20
C GLU A 40 8.05 -9.40 -8.89
N SER A 41 7.84 -8.11 -8.70
CA SER A 41 8.53 -7.03 -9.42
C SER A 41 9.91 -6.68 -8.87
N GLY A 42 10.22 -7.13 -7.67
CA GLY A 42 11.45 -6.74 -6.95
C GLY A 42 11.35 -5.40 -6.23
N VAL A 43 10.19 -4.72 -6.27
CA VAL A 43 9.92 -3.52 -5.49
C VAL A 43 10.08 -3.81 -4.00
N ARG A 44 10.59 -2.83 -3.24
CA ARG A 44 10.80 -2.96 -1.79
C ARG A 44 10.15 -1.83 -1.02
N TYR A 45 9.96 -2.05 0.28
CA TYR A 45 9.63 -0.97 1.19
C TYR A 45 10.85 -0.07 1.39
N GLU A 46 10.64 1.23 1.23
CA GLU A 46 11.57 2.28 1.63
C GLU A 46 10.78 3.44 2.22
N ARG A 47 11.29 4.05 3.29
CA ARG A 47 10.61 5.20 3.88
C ARG A 47 10.94 6.44 3.06
N GLU A 48 9.93 7.08 2.47
CA GLU A 48 10.16 8.30 1.69
C GLU A 48 10.35 9.53 2.59
N VAL A 49 11.22 10.44 2.14
CA VAL A 49 11.35 11.80 2.68
C VAL A 49 10.48 12.72 1.81
N GLY A 50 9.24 12.89 2.25
CA GLY A 50 8.18 13.60 1.51
C GLY A 50 7.07 12.66 1.05
N GLU A 51 5.83 13.16 0.99
CA GLU A 51 4.65 12.35 0.67
C GLU A 51 4.37 12.38 -0.84
N VAL A 52 5.10 11.59 -1.63
CA VAL A 52 4.89 11.50 -3.08
C VAL A 52 4.27 10.15 -3.46
N TRP A 53 2.95 10.12 -3.57
CA TRP A 53 2.24 8.90 -3.95
C TRP A 53 2.38 8.60 -5.45
N SER A 54 3.05 7.50 -5.76
CA SER A 54 3.28 7.04 -7.14
C SER A 54 2.15 6.15 -7.65
N ASP A 55 1.83 6.31 -8.93
CA ASP A 55 1.09 5.28 -9.67
C ASP A 55 1.94 4.02 -9.88
N TYR A 56 1.30 2.96 -10.36
CA TYR A 56 1.93 1.64 -10.50
C TYR A 56 3.17 1.64 -11.41
N LEU A 57 3.21 2.48 -12.45
CA LEU A 57 4.37 2.57 -13.33
C LEU A 57 5.54 3.22 -12.61
N ASN A 58 5.29 4.32 -11.89
CA ASN A 58 6.32 5.02 -11.14
C ASN A 58 6.83 4.16 -9.97
N VAL A 59 5.97 3.38 -9.30
CA VAL A 59 6.38 2.37 -8.30
C VAL A 59 7.41 1.41 -8.92
N LEU A 60 7.11 0.84 -10.09
CA LEU A 60 8.02 -0.09 -10.77
C LEU A 60 9.33 0.58 -11.22
N MET A 61 9.26 1.83 -11.68
CA MET A 61 10.45 2.58 -12.12
C MET A 61 11.37 2.95 -10.97
N LYS A 62 10.82 3.34 -9.81
CA LYS A 62 11.60 3.65 -8.60
C LYS A 62 12.21 2.39 -7.99
N GLY A 63 11.46 1.28 -7.98
CA GLY A 63 11.88 0.03 -7.34
C GLY A 63 11.68 0.04 -5.81
N HIS A 64 11.14 1.11 -5.25
CA HIS A 64 10.72 1.20 -3.86
C HIS A 64 9.54 2.13 -3.69
N GLU A 65 8.83 2.01 -2.57
CA GLU A 65 7.79 2.93 -2.09
C GLU A 65 7.53 2.69 -0.60
N ASP A 66 6.79 3.60 0.05
CA ASP A 66 6.36 3.43 1.44
C ASP A 66 5.00 2.71 1.59
N CYS A 67 4.45 2.66 2.81
CA CYS A 67 3.22 1.89 3.08
C CYS A 67 2.00 2.33 2.26
N ASP A 68 1.89 3.60 1.88
CA ASP A 68 0.69 4.12 1.24
C ASP A 68 0.59 3.76 -0.25
N ALA A 69 1.65 4.01 -1.01
CA ALA A 69 1.74 3.69 -2.42
C ALA A 69 1.80 2.18 -2.64
N LEU A 70 2.49 1.43 -1.77
CA LEU A 70 2.48 -0.05 -1.81
C LEU A 70 1.07 -0.62 -1.55
N SER A 71 0.32 -0.05 -0.61
CA SER A 71 -1.08 -0.44 -0.37
C SER A 71 -1.99 -0.11 -1.54
N ALA A 72 -1.85 1.09 -2.12
CA ALA A 72 -2.61 1.48 -3.30
C ALA A 72 -2.28 0.61 -4.51
N ALA A 73 -1.01 0.29 -4.74
CA ALA A 73 -0.56 -0.64 -5.78
C ALA A 73 -1.21 -2.01 -5.60
N ARG A 74 -1.09 -2.61 -4.40
CA ARG A 74 -1.63 -3.93 -4.10
C ARG A 74 -3.15 -4.01 -4.27
N ALA A 75 -3.89 -3.01 -3.79
CA ALA A 75 -5.33 -2.93 -4.01
C ALA A 75 -5.67 -2.89 -5.51
N GLY A 76 -4.90 -2.13 -6.30
CA GLY A 76 -5.04 -2.07 -7.75
C GLY A 76 -4.86 -3.42 -8.45
N GLU A 77 -3.88 -4.23 -8.02
CA GLU A 77 -3.66 -5.59 -8.56
C GLU A 77 -4.86 -6.50 -8.37
N LEU A 78 -5.41 -6.52 -7.16
CA LEU A 78 -6.57 -7.32 -6.79
C LEU A 78 -7.79 -6.93 -7.64
N MET A 79 -8.00 -5.63 -7.84
CA MET A 79 -9.06 -5.11 -8.71
C MET A 79 -8.83 -5.46 -10.19
N ALA A 80 -7.57 -5.45 -10.66
CA ALA A 80 -7.23 -5.66 -12.07
C ALA A 80 -7.23 -7.13 -12.47
N LYS A 81 -6.61 -7.99 -11.65
CA LYS A 81 -6.29 -9.38 -12.01
C LYS A 81 -7.12 -10.42 -11.25
N GLY A 82 -7.89 -9.99 -10.24
CA GLY A 82 -8.75 -10.86 -9.45
C GLY A 82 -7.96 -12.00 -8.84
N TRP A 83 -8.41 -13.24 -9.06
CA TRP A 83 -7.73 -14.41 -8.48
C TRP A 83 -6.26 -14.56 -8.88
N ARG A 84 -5.85 -13.99 -10.02
CA ARG A 84 -4.46 -14.06 -10.50
C ARG A 84 -3.51 -13.12 -9.76
N ALA A 85 -4.02 -12.14 -9.02
CA ALA A 85 -3.21 -11.30 -8.14
C ALA A 85 -2.82 -12.00 -6.83
N LEU A 86 -3.44 -13.14 -6.51
CA LEU A 86 -3.19 -13.87 -5.27
C LEU A 86 -2.17 -15.00 -5.50
N GLN A 87 -1.23 -15.12 -4.58
CA GLN A 87 -0.21 -16.17 -4.53
C GLN A 87 -0.39 -17.11 -3.31
N PRO A 88 0.21 -18.32 -3.32
CA PRO A 88 0.22 -19.17 -2.13
C PRO A 88 0.73 -18.42 -0.91
N GLY A 89 -0.04 -18.46 0.19
CA GLY A 89 0.23 -17.69 1.41
C GLY A 89 -0.70 -16.49 1.58
N ASP A 90 -1.27 -15.96 0.49
CA ASP A 90 -2.23 -14.87 0.60
C ASP A 90 -3.55 -15.33 1.24
N GLY A 91 -4.15 -14.41 2.01
CA GLY A 91 -5.51 -14.55 2.49
C GLY A 91 -6.48 -14.89 1.35
N GLY A 92 -7.30 -15.92 1.55
CA GLY A 92 -8.31 -16.29 0.55
C GLY A 92 -7.76 -16.90 -0.74
N TYR A 93 -6.44 -17.13 -0.90
CA TYR A 93 -5.85 -17.72 -2.11
C TYR A 93 -6.57 -19.01 -2.58
N ARG A 94 -6.74 -19.99 -1.67
CA ARG A 94 -7.40 -21.27 -2.00
C ARG A 94 -8.85 -21.07 -2.47
N LEU A 95 -9.57 -20.12 -1.85
CA LEU A 95 -10.94 -19.80 -2.20
C LEU A 95 -11.02 -19.09 -3.55
N ALA A 96 -10.14 -18.11 -3.79
CA ALA A 96 -10.05 -17.39 -5.05
C ALA A 96 -9.69 -18.33 -6.22
N ARG A 97 -8.76 -19.27 -6.01
CA ARG A 97 -8.41 -20.30 -7.01
C ARG A 97 -9.60 -21.17 -7.41
N ARG A 98 -10.50 -21.46 -6.47
CA ARG A 98 -11.73 -22.22 -6.72
C ARG A 98 -12.78 -21.38 -7.45
N LEU A 99 -13.04 -20.16 -6.98
CA LEU A 99 -14.09 -19.28 -7.50
C LEU A 99 -13.70 -18.57 -8.80
N ARG A 100 -12.39 -18.41 -9.04
CA ARG A 100 -11.80 -17.68 -10.17
C ARG A 100 -12.43 -16.30 -10.44
N PRO A 101 -12.65 -15.43 -9.42
CA PRO A 101 -13.18 -14.10 -9.66
C PRO A 101 -12.27 -13.31 -10.60
N ARG A 102 -12.85 -12.69 -11.64
CA ARG A 102 -12.11 -11.83 -12.58
C ARG A 102 -11.57 -10.56 -11.91
N HIS A 103 -12.30 -10.08 -10.90
CA HIS A 103 -11.97 -8.89 -10.12
C HIS A 103 -12.20 -9.19 -8.64
N ILE A 104 -11.33 -8.68 -7.78
CA ILE A 104 -11.49 -8.73 -6.33
C ILE A 104 -11.69 -7.29 -5.87
N TYR A 105 -12.78 -7.04 -5.14
CA TYR A 105 -12.95 -5.77 -4.46
C TYR A 105 -11.90 -5.65 -3.36
N ALA A 106 -11.17 -4.54 -3.38
CA ALA A 106 -10.10 -4.23 -2.44
C ALA A 106 -10.14 -2.74 -2.11
N GLU A 107 -9.73 -2.36 -0.91
CA GLU A 107 -9.61 -0.97 -0.48
C GLU A 107 -8.41 -0.78 0.44
N VAL A 108 -7.80 0.39 0.34
CA VAL A 108 -6.80 0.84 1.31
C VAL A 108 -7.53 1.36 2.54
N PHE A 109 -7.05 0.99 3.72
CA PHE A 109 -7.52 1.51 5.01
C PHE A 109 -6.33 1.83 5.92
N LEU A 110 -6.55 2.70 6.92
CA LEU A 110 -5.54 3.04 7.91
C LEU A 110 -5.72 2.19 9.16
N ARG A 111 -4.60 1.70 9.71
CA ARG A 111 -4.51 1.27 11.09
C ARG A 111 -3.68 2.31 11.83
N THR A 112 -4.34 3.17 12.59
CA THR A 112 -3.68 4.17 13.44
C THR A 112 -3.32 3.55 14.79
N ALA A 113 -2.05 3.67 15.19
CA ALA A 113 -1.58 3.15 16.48
C ALA A 113 -1.69 4.17 17.63
N THR A 114 -2.17 5.38 17.38
CA THR A 114 -2.21 6.47 18.37
C THR A 114 -3.61 6.81 18.88
N PRO A 115 -3.74 7.13 20.18
CA PRO A 115 -4.95 7.71 20.74
C PRO A 115 -5.35 9.01 20.02
N ARG A 116 -6.66 9.28 19.95
CA ARG A 116 -7.20 10.54 19.42
C ARG A 116 -6.52 11.75 20.08
N GLY A 117 -6.12 12.73 19.27
CA GLY A 117 -5.54 13.99 19.74
C GLY A 117 -4.02 13.99 19.91
N ARG A 118 -3.32 12.90 19.58
CA ARG A 118 -1.86 12.87 19.47
C ARG A 118 -1.42 12.64 18.01
N PRO A 119 -0.36 13.31 17.53
CA PRO A 119 0.27 12.91 16.29
C PRO A 119 0.72 11.46 16.44
N GLY A 120 0.39 10.62 15.46
CA GLY A 120 1.05 9.33 15.38
C GLY A 120 1.06 8.80 13.97
N LEU A 121 1.94 7.82 13.80
CA LEU A 121 2.19 7.19 12.53
C LEU A 121 0.94 6.40 12.14
N TYR A 122 0.34 6.75 11.01
CA TYR A 122 -0.65 5.90 10.38
C TYR A 122 0.07 4.80 9.61
N HIS A 123 -0.57 3.63 9.52
CA HIS A 123 -0.11 2.53 8.70
C HIS A 123 -1.18 2.19 7.67
N CYS A 124 -0.81 2.18 6.39
CA CYS A 124 -1.71 1.80 5.31
C CYS A 124 -1.71 0.28 5.13
N LEU A 125 -2.91 -0.29 5.01
CA LEU A 125 -3.16 -1.72 4.79
C LEU A 125 -4.18 -1.91 3.68
N VAL A 126 -4.26 -3.12 3.14
CA VAL A 126 -5.28 -3.49 2.14
C VAL A 126 -6.28 -4.46 2.75
N THR A 127 -7.56 -4.15 2.62
CA THR A 127 -8.65 -5.11 2.88
C THR A 127 -9.28 -5.53 1.56
N TYR A 128 -9.66 -6.81 1.41
CA TYR A 128 -10.25 -7.32 0.17
C TYR A 128 -11.20 -8.47 0.41
N ARG A 129 -12.09 -8.73 -0.56
CA ARG A 129 -13.17 -9.72 -0.44
C ARG A 129 -13.09 -10.83 -1.47
N VAL A 130 -13.06 -12.08 -0.99
CA VAL A 130 -13.13 -13.28 -1.82
C VAL A 130 -14.28 -14.15 -1.35
N GLY A 131 -15.27 -14.40 -2.22
CA GLY A 131 -16.41 -15.26 -1.90
C GLY A 131 -17.20 -14.80 -0.66
N GLY A 132 -17.38 -13.49 -0.50
CA GLY A 132 -18.07 -12.89 0.65
C GLY A 132 -17.26 -12.82 1.95
N ARG A 133 -16.04 -13.35 1.98
CA ARG A 133 -15.15 -13.29 3.15
C ARG A 133 -14.13 -12.16 2.98
N SER A 134 -13.88 -11.42 4.06
CA SER A 134 -12.87 -10.36 4.10
C SER A 134 -11.50 -10.93 4.49
N PHE A 135 -10.45 -10.38 3.89
CA PHE A 135 -9.05 -10.68 4.16
C PHE A 135 -8.27 -9.37 4.24
N GLU A 136 -7.10 -9.40 4.88
CA GLU A 136 -6.17 -8.28 4.97
C GLU A 136 -4.83 -8.66 4.35
N ASP A 137 -4.10 -7.66 3.84
CA ASP A 137 -2.72 -7.76 3.36
C ASP A 137 -1.95 -6.53 3.84
N ASP A 138 -0.69 -6.73 4.25
CA ASP A 138 0.25 -5.68 4.60
C ASP A 138 1.43 -5.73 3.61
N PRO A 139 1.36 -4.97 2.51
CA PRO A 139 2.39 -5.01 1.47
C PRO A 139 3.74 -4.53 2.01
N SER A 140 3.75 -3.48 2.83
CA SER A 140 4.98 -2.92 3.38
C SER A 140 5.72 -3.91 4.28
N ALA A 141 5.01 -4.64 5.14
CA ALA A 141 5.60 -5.68 5.97
C ALA A 141 6.19 -6.81 5.13
N ARG A 142 5.51 -7.21 4.04
CA ARG A 142 5.98 -8.27 3.13
C ARG A 142 7.15 -7.83 2.25
N LEU A 143 7.30 -6.52 2.03
CA LEU A 143 8.31 -5.93 1.15
C LEU A 143 9.51 -5.35 1.93
N GLY A 144 9.62 -5.66 3.22
CA GLY A 144 10.84 -5.41 3.99
C GLY A 144 10.77 -4.32 5.06
N MET A 145 9.58 -3.78 5.38
CA MET A 145 9.44 -2.78 6.45
C MET A 145 9.98 -3.23 7.82
N ASN A 146 9.92 -4.52 8.12
CA ASN A 146 10.44 -5.05 9.38
C ASN A 146 11.94 -5.41 9.32
N ASP A 147 12.53 -5.41 8.12
CA ASP A 147 13.93 -5.70 7.88
C ASP A 147 14.77 -4.41 7.81
N THR A 148 14.13 -3.25 7.67
CA THR A 148 14.79 -1.96 7.84
C THR A 148 15.19 -1.78 9.30
N PRO A 149 16.48 -1.49 9.60
CA PRO A 149 16.91 -1.16 10.96
C PRO A 149 16.01 -0.03 11.48
N ARG A 150 15.35 -0.25 12.62
CA ARG A 150 14.69 0.86 13.31
C ARG A 150 15.77 1.94 13.52
N PRO A 151 15.57 3.19 13.08
CA PRO A 151 16.42 4.26 13.58
C PRO A 151 16.34 4.19 15.10
N GLN A 152 17.49 4.03 15.74
CA GLN A 152 17.57 4.05 17.19
C GLN A 152 17.07 5.43 17.61
N LEU A 153 15.85 5.48 18.16
CA LEU A 153 15.39 6.64 18.89
C LEU A 153 16.32 6.76 20.11
N GLN A 154 17.39 7.54 19.97
CA GLN A 154 18.11 8.01 21.13
C GLN A 154 17.20 9.01 21.83
N SER A 155 16.90 8.74 23.09
CA SER A 155 16.28 9.72 23.97
C SER A 155 17.23 10.91 24.07
N ALA A 156 16.90 12.02 23.41
CA ALA A 156 17.52 13.29 23.72
C ALA A 156 17.02 13.72 25.11
N ASP A 157 17.92 13.78 26.08
CA ASP A 157 17.63 14.18 27.47
C ASP A 157 17.08 15.62 27.61
N ASN A 158 16.80 16.35 26.51
CA ASN A 158 16.33 17.73 26.54
C ASN A 158 15.23 18.09 25.52
N GLY A 159 14.35 17.16 25.14
CA GLY A 159 13.02 17.50 24.59
C GLY A 159 12.95 18.26 23.25
N GLN A 160 14.04 18.30 22.47
CA GLN A 160 14.02 18.80 21.09
C GLN A 160 14.62 17.76 20.14
N TRP A 161 13.89 17.44 19.08
CA TRP A 161 14.33 16.54 18.02
C TRP A 161 15.06 17.34 16.93
N VAL A 162 16.27 16.92 16.56
CA VAL A 162 16.97 17.38 15.36
C VAL A 162 17.41 16.14 14.59
N GLU A 163 17.10 16.08 13.30
CA GLU A 163 17.48 14.98 12.39
C GLU A 163 18.99 15.02 12.11
N VAL A 164 19.63 13.85 12.07
CA VAL A 164 21.00 13.66 11.53
C VAL A 164 20.89 12.93 10.22
#